data_AF-A0A4Q1SES5-F1
#
_entry.id   AF-A0A4Q1SES5-F1
#
_cell.length_a   1.000
_cell.length_b   1.000
_cell.length_c   1.000
_cell.angle_alpha   90.00
_cell.angle_beta   90.00
_cell.angle_gamma   90.00
#
_symmetry.space_group_name_H-M   'P 1'
#
loop_
_entity.id
_entity.type
_entity.pdbx_description
1 polymer ?
#
loop_
_entity_poly.entity_id
_entity_poly.type
_entity_poly.pdbx_seq_one_letter_code
_entity_poly.pdbx_strand_id
1 'polypeptide(L)'
;MMYLPEFRVGLQHPIADVAGANGVVPEELRSRGAVRFPICLPIHVIVGVECYEGYTKDISASGILFQISELLSPGDAVEFFVEIPEGIIGNKQSAAVHCAGRVVRSYREQTSAYAAAVIDHYSFQ
;
A
#
# COMPACT_ATOMS: atom_id res chain seq x y z
N MET A 1 -30.90 15.45 -9.96
CA MET A 1 -31.22 14.01 -9.96
C MET A 1 -30.55 13.39 -11.17
N MET A 2 -29.32 12.89 -11.03
CA MET A 2 -28.67 12.09 -12.08
C MET A 2 -27.94 10.92 -11.40
N TYR A 3 -28.35 9.73 -11.80
CA TYR A 3 -27.88 8.42 -11.38
C TYR A 3 -26.43 8.22 -11.84
N LEU A 4 -25.55 7.73 -10.96
CA LEU A 4 -24.25 7.18 -11.36
C LEU A 4 -24.45 5.71 -11.75
N PRO A 5 -23.86 5.22 -12.86
CA PRO A 5 -23.98 3.83 -13.26
C PRO A 5 -23.09 2.92 -12.40
N GLU A 6 -23.65 1.76 -12.00
CA GLU A 6 -22.90 0.69 -11.37
C GLU A 6 -21.87 0.10 -12.35
N PHE A 7 -20.59 0.26 -12.04
CA PHE A 7 -19.51 -0.44 -12.73
C PHE A 7 -19.50 -1.92 -12.30
N ARG A 8 -20.26 -2.75 -13.03
CA ARG A 8 -20.07 -4.20 -13.06
C ARG A 8 -18.89 -4.51 -13.96
N VAL A 9 -17.69 -4.70 -13.39
CA VAL A 9 -16.59 -5.35 -14.10
C VAL A 9 -16.74 -6.85 -13.90
N GLY A 10 -17.09 -7.53 -14.98
CA GLY A 10 -17.24 -8.97 -15.03
C GLY A 10 -15.95 -9.68 -14.62
N LEU A 11 -16.06 -10.56 -13.63
CA LEU A 11 -15.07 -11.59 -13.36
C LEU A 11 -15.18 -12.65 -14.45
N GLN A 12 -14.24 -12.68 -15.39
CA GLN A 12 -13.95 -13.87 -16.17
C GLN A 12 -12.48 -14.22 -15.95
N HIS A 13 -12.23 -15.13 -15.01
CA HIS A 13 -10.98 -15.89 -14.95
C HIS A 13 -11.20 -17.20 -15.72
N PRO A 14 -10.34 -17.57 -16.67
CA PRO A 14 -10.23 -18.97 -17.06
C PRO A 14 -9.23 -19.64 -16.11
N ILE A 15 -9.72 -20.49 -15.20
CA ILE A 15 -8.91 -21.57 -14.64
C ILE A 15 -9.74 -22.85 -14.77
N ALA A 16 -9.59 -23.53 -15.91
CA ALA A 16 -9.69 -24.98 -16.00
C ALA A 16 -8.25 -25.45 -16.14
N ASP A 17 -7.74 -26.43 -15.41
CA ASP A 17 -8.35 -27.66 -14.97
C ASP A 17 -7.42 -28.27 -13.90
N VAL A 18 -7.94 -28.59 -12.71
CA VAL A 18 -7.59 -29.81 -11.95
C VAL A 18 -8.77 -30.08 -11.03
N ALA A 19 -9.72 -30.88 -11.51
CA ALA A 19 -10.66 -31.58 -10.65
C ALA A 19 -9.93 -32.71 -9.92
N GLY A 20 -9.82 -32.61 -8.59
CA GLY A 20 -9.40 -33.68 -7.70
C GLY A 20 -10.12 -33.53 -6.37
N ALA A 21 -11.12 -34.37 -6.15
CA ALA A 21 -12.13 -34.29 -5.10
C ALA A 21 -11.57 -34.23 -3.67
N ASN A 22 -11.88 -33.14 -2.95
CA ASN A 22 -12.40 -33.11 -1.57
C ASN A 22 -12.45 -31.65 -1.09
N GLY A 23 -13.66 -31.09 -1.02
CA GLY A 23 -13.93 -29.68 -0.76
C GLY A 23 -13.75 -29.28 0.70
N VAL A 24 -12.50 -29.12 1.14
CA VAL A 24 -12.14 -28.23 2.25
C VAL A 24 -10.95 -27.42 1.78
N VAL A 25 -11.20 -26.17 1.34
CA VAL A 25 -10.11 -25.19 1.27
C VAL A 25 -9.64 -24.97 2.72
N PRO A 26 -8.37 -25.20 3.08
CA PRO A 26 -7.88 -24.86 4.41
C PRO A 26 -8.17 -23.38 4.68
N GLU A 27 -8.75 -23.06 5.84
CA GLU A 27 -9.00 -21.68 6.31
C GLU A 27 -7.72 -20.81 6.20
N GLU A 28 -6.55 -21.45 6.30
CA GLU A 28 -5.21 -20.86 6.15
C GLU A 28 -4.90 -20.31 4.74
N LEU A 29 -5.65 -20.70 3.71
CA LEU A 29 -5.47 -20.21 2.33
C LEU A 29 -6.49 -19.12 1.93
N ARG A 30 -7.12 -18.44 2.89
CA ARG A 30 -7.75 -17.15 2.62
C ARG A 30 -6.68 -16.08 2.65
N SER A 31 -5.97 -15.89 1.54
CA SER A 31 -5.27 -14.63 1.30
C SER A 31 -6.31 -13.51 1.26
N ARG A 32 -6.63 -12.95 2.43
CA ARG A 32 -7.42 -11.72 2.58
C ARG A 32 -6.52 -10.51 2.32
N GLY A 33 -5.68 -10.58 1.29
CA GLY A 33 -4.82 -9.47 0.90
C GLY A 33 -5.70 -8.29 0.52
N ALA A 34 -5.52 -7.16 1.19
CA ALA A 34 -6.16 -5.91 0.75
C ALA A 34 -5.72 -5.59 -0.68
N VAL A 35 -6.63 -5.04 -1.49
CA VAL A 35 -6.31 -4.58 -2.84
C VAL A 35 -5.17 -3.56 -2.76
N ARG A 36 -4.13 -3.77 -3.56
CA ARG A 36 -2.98 -2.88 -3.67
C ARG A 36 -3.07 -2.08 -4.96
N PHE A 37 -3.01 -0.77 -4.82
CA PHE A 37 -3.00 0.16 -5.94
C PHE A 37 -1.55 0.57 -6.22
N PRO A 38 -1.05 0.37 -7.45
CA PRO A 38 0.28 0.84 -7.83
C PRO A 38 0.24 2.36 -8.05
N ILE A 39 0.60 3.12 -7.02
CA ILE A 39 0.59 4.59 -7.05
C ILE A 39 1.96 5.07 -6.58
N CYS A 40 2.53 6.02 -7.34
CA CYS A 40 3.82 6.65 -7.06
C CYS A 40 3.58 8.07 -6.52
N LEU A 41 3.47 8.19 -5.20
CA LEU A 41 3.29 9.45 -4.49
C LEU A 41 4.53 9.77 -3.64
N PRO A 42 4.86 11.05 -3.45
CA PRO A 42 5.89 11.44 -2.50
C PRO A 42 5.54 10.96 -1.10
N ILE A 43 6.55 10.52 -0.34
CA ILE A 43 6.39 10.10 1.04
C ILE A 43 7.54 10.63 1.90
N HIS A 44 7.19 11.15 3.07
CA HIS A 44 8.13 11.48 4.14
C HIS A 44 7.98 10.45 5.25
N VAL A 45 9.06 9.76 5.63
CA VAL A 45 9.07 8.69 6.63
C VAL A 45 9.92 9.11 7.82
N ILE A 46 9.36 8.99 9.02
CA ILE A 46 10.00 9.35 10.28
C ILE A 46 10.22 8.06 11.09
N VAL A 47 11.46 7.83 11.52
CA VAL A 47 11.86 6.71 12.37
C VAL A 47 12.67 7.26 13.54
N GLY A 48 12.06 7.36 14.73
CA GLY A 48 12.69 7.99 15.88
C GLY A 48 12.97 9.47 15.62
N VAL A 49 14.24 9.82 15.38
CA VAL A 49 14.70 11.19 15.07
C VAL A 49 15.16 11.35 13.62
N GLU A 50 15.14 10.27 12.84
CA GLU A 50 15.60 10.26 11.45
C GLU A 50 14.41 10.45 10.51
N CYS A 51 14.64 11.23 9.44
CA CYS A 51 13.65 11.51 8.41
C CYS A 51 14.19 11.08 7.04
N TYR A 52 13.34 10.40 6.28
CA TYR A 52 13.65 9.90 4.95
C TYR A 52 12.61 10.41 3.95
N GLU A 53 13.08 10.80 2.77
CA GLU A 53 12.24 11.15 1.64
C GLU A 53 12.23 10.02 0.62
N GLY A 54 11.09 9.82 -0.04
CA GLY A 54 10.91 8.71 -0.95
C GLY A 54 9.66 8.77 -1.79
N TYR A 55 9.36 7.63 -2.40
CA TYR A 55 8.15 7.45 -3.21
C TYR A 55 7.49 6.11 -2.91
N THR A 56 6.15 6.12 -2.86
CA THR A 56 5.35 4.90 -2.76
C THR A 56 5.47 4.07 -4.04
N LYS A 57 5.32 2.76 -3.93
CA LYS A 57 5.27 1.82 -5.06
C LYS A 57 3.90 1.17 -5.16
N ASP A 58 3.34 0.79 -4.03
CA ASP A 58 1.95 0.38 -3.92
C ASP A 58 1.40 0.71 -2.53
N ILE A 59 0.09 0.93 -2.45
CA ILE A 59 -0.65 1.24 -1.23
C ILE A 59 -1.88 0.35 -1.15
N SER A 60 -2.23 -0.11 0.04
CA SER A 60 -3.50 -0.75 0.38
C SER A 60 -4.03 -0.20 1.69
N ALA A 61 -5.26 -0.58 2.07
CA ALA A 61 -5.83 -0.20 3.36
C ALA A 61 -5.03 -0.74 4.57
N SER A 62 -4.22 -1.79 4.40
CA SER A 62 -3.49 -2.44 5.50
C SER A 62 -1.97 -2.28 5.42
N GLY A 63 -1.43 -1.66 4.37
CA GLY A 63 0.01 -1.55 4.24
C GLY A 63 0.45 -0.86 2.97
N ILE A 64 1.74 -0.55 2.94
CA ILE A 64 2.40 0.28 1.94
C ILE A 64 3.77 -0.29 1.60
N LEU A 65 4.17 -0.17 0.35
CA LEU A 65 5.55 -0.38 -0.09
C LEU A 65 6.09 0.95 -0.60
N PHE A 66 7.27 1.34 -0.16
CA PHE A 66 7.92 2.58 -0.59
C PHE A 66 9.42 2.39 -0.80
N GLN A 67 9.99 3.29 -1.59
CA GLN A 67 11.40 3.39 -1.88
C GLN A 67 11.99 4.62 -1.19
N ILE A 68 13.13 4.46 -0.55
CA ILE A 68 13.91 5.52 0.15
C ILE A 68 15.41 5.31 -0.07
N SER A 69 16.24 6.17 0.50
CA SER A 69 17.71 6.12 0.39
C SER A 69 18.36 4.96 1.16
N GLU A 70 17.74 4.53 2.27
CA GLU A 70 18.36 3.62 3.25
C GLU A 70 17.43 2.47 3.66
N LEU A 71 18.02 1.39 4.17
CA LEU A 71 17.24 0.24 4.66
C LEU A 71 16.76 0.52 6.09
N LEU A 72 15.46 0.37 6.30
CA LEU A 72 14.88 0.35 7.65
C LEU A 72 14.90 -1.06 8.23
N SER A 73 14.91 -1.18 9.54
CA SER A 73 14.89 -2.49 10.20
C SER A 73 13.46 -3.02 10.34
N PRO A 74 13.20 -4.30 10.06
CA PRO A 74 11.93 -4.92 10.43
C PRO A 74 11.65 -4.74 11.92
N GLY A 75 10.43 -4.30 12.25
CA GLY A 75 10.03 -3.98 13.61
C GLY A 75 10.03 -2.49 13.95
N ASP A 76 10.74 -1.66 13.18
CA ASP A 76 10.79 -0.20 13.38
C ASP A 76 9.39 0.40 13.36
N ALA A 77 9.09 1.20 14.37
CA ALA A 77 7.90 2.04 14.40
C ALA A 77 8.13 3.24 13.48
N VAL A 78 7.17 3.49 12.59
CA VAL A 78 7.29 4.52 11.56
C VAL A 78 6.06 5.40 11.55
N GLU A 79 6.28 6.70 11.39
CA GLU A 79 5.25 7.63 10.95
C GLU A 79 5.56 8.03 9.51
N PHE A 80 4.54 8.21 8.69
CA PHE A 80 4.76 8.67 7.33
C PHE A 80 3.63 9.53 6.78
N PHE A 81 4.02 10.51 5.98
CA PHE A 81 3.13 11.43 5.30
C PHE A 81 3.17 11.10 3.81
N VAL A 82 2.06 10.61 3.28
CA VAL A 82 1.89 10.39 1.83
C VAL A 82 1.25 11.63 1.24
N GLU A 83 1.99 12.35 0.41
CA GLU A 83 1.51 13.57 -0.22
C GLU A 83 0.70 13.23 -1.46
N ILE A 84 -0.42 13.91 -1.62
CA ILE A 84 -1.23 13.85 -2.83
C ILE A 84 -1.17 15.23 -3.48
N PRO A 85 -0.33 15.40 -4.52
CA PRO A 85 -0.19 16.67 -5.21
C PRO A 85 -1.51 17.17 -5.80
N GLU A 86 -1.59 18.48 -5.99
CA GLU A 86 -2.72 19.12 -6.66
C GLU A 86 -3.00 18.47 -8.02
N GLY A 87 -4.29 18.35 -8.37
CA GLY A 87 -4.71 17.80 -9.66
C GLY A 87 -4.77 16.27 -9.73
N ILE A 88 -4.32 15.54 -8.69
CA ILE A 88 -4.47 14.08 -8.61
C ILE A 88 -5.90 13.68 -8.23
N ILE A 89 -6.53 14.34 -7.24
CA ILE A 89 -7.88 13.98 -6.73
C ILE A 89 -8.97 14.95 -7.18
N GLY A 90 -8.74 15.69 -8.28
CA GLY A 90 -9.72 16.64 -8.83
C GLY A 90 -9.96 17.90 -7.99
N ASN A 91 -9.22 18.08 -6.89
CA ASN A 91 -9.17 19.30 -6.07
C ASN A 91 -7.99 20.20 -6.48
N LYS A 92 -8.13 21.51 -6.28
CA LYS A 92 -7.08 22.53 -6.49
C LYS A 92 -6.13 22.71 -5.30
N GLN A 93 -6.12 21.74 -4.39
CA GLN A 93 -5.32 21.79 -3.18
C GLN A 93 -4.61 20.45 -3.03
N SER A 94 -3.35 20.48 -2.63
CA SER A 94 -2.65 19.28 -2.18
C SER A 94 -3.33 18.72 -0.93
N ALA A 95 -3.40 17.40 -0.81
CA ALA A 95 -3.82 16.72 0.40
C ALA A 95 -2.66 15.87 0.93
N ALA A 96 -2.70 15.48 2.19
CA ALA A 96 -1.76 14.51 2.73
C ALA A 96 -2.50 13.44 3.55
N VAL A 97 -1.93 12.25 3.59
CA VAL A 97 -2.36 11.19 4.51
C VAL A 97 -1.24 10.98 5.51
N HIS A 98 -1.52 11.28 6.78
CA HIS A 98 -0.63 10.92 7.89
C HIS A 98 -0.96 9.52 8.36
N CYS A 99 0.03 8.66 8.36
CA CYS A 99 -0.06 7.27 8.76
C CYS A 99 0.94 6.97 9.87
N ALA A 100 0.63 6.00 10.71
CA ALA A 100 1.64 5.33 11.50
C ALA A 100 1.52 3.81 11.37
N GLY A 101 2.63 3.13 11.63
CA GLY A 101 2.70 1.71 11.48
C GLY A 101 4.06 1.13 11.81
N ARG A 102 4.36 0.00 11.17
CA ARG A 102 5.57 -0.78 11.45
C ARG A 102 6.18 -1.37 10.19
N VAL A 103 7.50 -1.29 10.07
CA VAL A 103 8.24 -1.98 9.01
C VAL A 103 8.13 -3.49 9.22
N VAL A 104 7.67 -4.21 8.19
CA VAL A 104 7.58 -5.68 8.22
C VAL A 104 8.67 -6.36 7.38
N ARG A 105 9.23 -5.65 6.40
CA ARG A 105 10.38 -6.10 5.62
C ARG A 105 11.06 -4.92 4.92
N SER A 106 12.35 -5.06 4.67
CA SER A 106 13.13 -4.15 3.81
C SER A 106 14.05 -4.94 2.90
N TYR A 107 14.34 -4.40 1.71
CA TYR A 107 15.26 -5.02 0.75
C TYR A 107 15.93 -3.97 -0.13
N ARG A 108 17.09 -4.31 -0.68
CA ARG A 108 17.78 -3.52 -1.71
C ARG A 108 17.55 -4.13 -3.07
N GLU A 109 17.26 -3.29 -4.05
CA GLU A 109 17.27 -3.66 -5.46
C GLU A 109 18.08 -2.61 -6.21
N GLN A 110 19.15 -3.07 -6.87
CA GLN A 110 20.15 -2.20 -7.49
C GLN A 110 20.70 -1.18 -6.46
N THR A 111 20.55 0.12 -6.74
CA THR A 111 21.00 1.21 -5.87
C THR A 111 19.91 1.69 -4.90
N SER A 112 18.70 1.16 -4.98
CA SER A 112 17.53 1.65 -4.24
C SER A 112 17.16 0.77 -3.05
N ALA A 113 16.80 1.39 -1.93
CA ALA A 113 16.28 0.70 -0.76
C ALA A 113 14.75 0.76 -0.74
N TYR A 114 14.13 -0.35 -0.36
CA TYR A 114 12.69 -0.49 -0.29
C TYR A 114 12.30 -0.99 1.09
N ALA A 115 11.20 -0.46 1.62
CA ALA A 115 10.61 -0.92 2.87
C ALA A 115 9.10 -1.10 2.69
N ALA A 116 8.58 -2.19 3.25
CA ALA A 116 7.14 -2.41 3.36
C ALA A 116 6.74 -2.25 4.82
N ALA A 117 5.67 -1.50 5.05
CA ALA A 117 5.10 -1.28 6.36
C ALA A 117 3.63 -1.71 6.40
N VAL A 118 3.20 -2.23 7.54
CA VAL A 118 1.77 -2.32 7.89
C VAL A 118 1.30 -0.95 8.33
N ILE A 119 0.04 -0.62 8.04
CA ILE A 119 -0.62 0.61 8.50
C ILE A 119 -1.45 0.24 9.72
N ASP A 120 -1.12 0.83 10.87
CA ASP A 120 -1.89 0.65 12.11
C ASP A 120 -3.04 1.67 12.17
N HIS A 121 -2.77 2.92 11.76
CA HIS A 121 -3.76 3.98 11.66
C HIS A 121 -3.38 5.01 10.60
N TYR A 122 -4.38 5.73 10.10
CA TYR A 122 -4.20 6.85 9.18
C TYR A 122 -5.23 7.95 9.39
N SER A 123 -4.90 9.17 8.99
CA SER A 123 -5.79 10.33 8.98
C SER A 123 -5.52 11.21 7.76
N PHE A 124 -6.56 11.87 7.24
CA PHE A 124 -6.45 12.83 6.14
C PHE A 124 -6.21 14.23 6.68
N GLN A 125 -5.31 14.98 6.04
CA GLN A 125 -5.01 16.39 6.32
C GLN A 125 -5.42 17.29 5.15
#